data_AF-A0A1X1KZP4-F1
#
_entry.id   AF-A0A1X1KZP4-F1
#
_cell.length_a   1.000
_cell.length_b   1.000
_cell.length_c   1.000
_cell.angle_alpha   90.00
_cell.angle_beta   90.00
_cell.angle_gamma   90.00
#
_symmetry.space_group_name_H-M   'P 1'
#
loop_
_entity.id
_entity.type
_entity.pdbx_description
1 polymer ?
#
loop_
_entity_poly.entity_id
_entity_poly.type
_entity_poly.pdbx_seq_one_letter_code
_entity_poly.pdbx_strand_id
1 'polypeptide(L)'
;MNEKLEDKIEIVLKDNGKPYGEDIYLKHKDKSFMIPYKEKMDRDTTIKSINEFIQPKYEIRFCLESLGNDTLAFVVLTKDLWKQLENEFDKEKVSYYFEEINFKCRCLIWMWILFLKYVVKD
;
A
#
# COMPACT_ATOMS: atom_id res chain seq x y z
N MET A 1 16.70 -2.17 4.71
CA MET A 1 16.37 -3.42 5.41
C MET A 1 15.08 -3.13 6.17
N ASN A 2 13.93 -3.67 5.74
CA ASN A 2 12.67 -3.43 6.44
C ASN A 2 12.83 -3.99 7.86
N GLU A 3 12.89 -3.12 8.87
CA GLU A 3 12.81 -3.53 10.26
C GLU A 3 11.58 -4.43 10.39
N LYS A 4 11.81 -5.62 10.95
CA LYS A 4 10.75 -6.61 11.15
C LYS A 4 9.62 -5.91 11.90
N LEU A 5 8.45 -5.81 11.27
CA LEU A 5 7.22 -5.49 11.98
C LEU A 5 7.20 -6.37 13.23
N GLU A 6 7.34 -5.76 14.41
CA GLU A 6 7.38 -6.47 15.69
C GLU A 6 6.10 -7.31 15.86
N ASP A 7 5.02 -6.77 15.31
CA ASP A 7 3.70 -7.36 15.22
C ASP A 7 3.59 -8.18 13.92
N LYS A 8 3.74 -9.51 14.05
CA LYS A 8 3.49 -10.43 12.92
C LYS A 8 2.02 -10.35 12.50
N ILE A 9 1.80 -10.21 11.21
CA ILE A 9 0.49 -10.38 10.56
C ILE A 9 0.49 -11.75 9.93
N GLU A 10 -0.51 -12.55 10.28
CA GLU A 10 -0.76 -13.84 9.66
C GLU A 10 -1.67 -13.66 8.45
N ILE A 11 -1.36 -14.38 7.37
CA ILE A 11 -2.18 -14.43 6.16
C ILE A 11 -2.87 -15.78 6.12
N VAL A 12 -4.19 -15.78 6.06
CA VAL A 12 -5.01 -16.98 5.92
C VAL A 12 -5.74 -16.92 4.59
N LEU A 13 -5.56 -17.95 3.78
CA LEU A 13 -6.28 -18.13 2.52
C LEU A 13 -7.51 -19.00 2.79
N LYS A 14 -8.64 -18.63 2.21
CA LYS A 14 -9.88 -19.40 2.33
C LYS A 14 -10.57 -19.51 0.99
N ASP A 15 -10.80 -20.75 0.56
CA ASP A 15 -11.61 -21.01 -0.61
C ASP A 15 -13.02 -20.42 -0.43
N ASN A 16 -13.47 -19.73 -1.47
CA ASN A 16 -14.75 -19.04 -1.55
C ASN A 16 -15.62 -19.56 -2.70
N GLY A 17 -15.13 -20.54 -3.48
CA GLY A 17 -15.81 -21.09 -4.65
C GLY A 17 -15.98 -20.12 -5.83
N LYS A 18 -15.33 -18.94 -5.79
CA LYS A 18 -15.44 -17.90 -6.81
C LYS A 18 -14.34 -18.05 -7.88
N PRO A 19 -14.59 -17.61 -9.12
CA PRO A 19 -13.62 -17.76 -10.22
C PRO A 19 -12.30 -17.02 -10.02
N TYR A 20 -12.25 -16.01 -9.14
CA TYR A 20 -11.04 -15.21 -8.93
C TYR A 20 -10.04 -15.83 -7.95
N GLY A 21 -10.37 -16.95 -7.31
CA GLY A 21 -9.52 -17.61 -6.33
C GLY A 21 -9.89 -17.29 -4.89
N GLU A 22 -9.01 -17.70 -3.97
CA GLU A 22 -9.23 -17.67 -2.53
C GLU A 22 -9.35 -16.24 -1.97
N ASP A 23 -10.21 -16.07 -0.95
CA ASP A 23 -10.23 -14.84 -0.16
C ASP A 23 -9.00 -14.79 0.76
N ILE A 24 -8.41 -13.60 0.87
CA ILE A 24 -7.28 -13.34 1.76
C ILE A 24 -7.77 -12.70 3.06
N TYR A 25 -7.43 -13.32 4.19
CA TYR A 25 -7.68 -12.80 5.53
C TYR A 25 -6.36 -12.39 6.18
N LEU A 26 -6.33 -11.16 6.70
CA LEU A 26 -5.25 -10.63 7.53
C LEU A 26 -5.63 -10.85 8.99
N LYS A 27 -4.75 -11.50 9.75
CA LYS A 27 -4.92 -11.74 11.19
C LYS A 27 -3.79 -11.11 11.99
N HIS A 28 -4.16 -10.42 13.05
CA HIS A 28 -3.22 -9.88 14.01
C HIS A 28 -3.88 -9.79 15.38
N LYS A 29 -3.36 -10.55 16.36
CA LYS A 29 -3.98 -10.71 17.69
C LYS A 29 -5.44 -11.14 17.50
N ASP A 30 -6.39 -10.42 18.11
CA ASP A 30 -7.82 -10.74 18.03
C ASP A 30 -8.52 -10.10 16.81
N LYS A 31 -7.77 -9.40 15.94
CA LYS A 31 -8.31 -8.79 14.72
C LYS A 31 -8.17 -9.74 13.55
N SER A 32 -9.27 -9.92 12.81
CA SER A 32 -9.31 -10.60 11.52
C SER A 32 -10.01 -9.70 10.52
N PHE A 33 -9.41 -9.52 9.33
CA PHE A 33 -9.94 -8.67 8.28
C PHE A 33 -9.84 -9.38 6.93
N MET A 34 -10.95 -9.49 6.21
CA MET A 34 -10.98 -10.04 4.85
C MET A 34 -10.73 -8.91 3.85
N ILE A 35 -9.79 -9.10 2.93
CA ILE A 35 -9.56 -8.14 1.84
C ILE A 35 -10.80 -8.12 0.94
N PRO A 36 -11.45 -6.94 0.74
CA PRO A 36 -12.74 -6.84 0.07
C PRO A 36 -12.60 -6.82 -1.46
N TYR A 37 -12.16 -7.92 -2.05
CA TYR A 37 -12.15 -8.07 -3.50
C TYR A 37 -13.58 -8.07 -4.08
N LYS A 38 -13.74 -7.49 -5.27
CA LYS A 38 -15.01 -7.48 -6.01
C LYS A 38 -15.10 -8.71 -6.92
N GLU A 39 -14.78 -8.54 -8.19
CA GLU A 39 -14.87 -9.61 -9.21
C GLU A 39 -13.52 -10.28 -9.49
N LYS A 40 -12.41 -9.58 -9.20
CA LYS A 40 -11.05 -10.08 -9.38
C LYS A 40 -10.17 -9.62 -8.23
N MET A 41 -9.13 -10.40 -7.95
CA MET A 41 -8.03 -9.95 -7.12
C MET A 41 -7.20 -8.93 -7.87
N ASP A 42 -6.77 -7.87 -7.18
CA ASP A 42 -5.90 -6.86 -7.74
C ASP A 42 -4.92 -6.33 -6.67
N ARG A 43 -3.75 -5.89 -7.14
CA ARG A 43 -2.66 -5.46 -6.26
C ARG A 43 -2.97 -4.15 -5.52
N ASP A 44 -3.78 -3.28 -6.09
CA ASP A 44 -4.17 -1.97 -5.52
C ASP A 44 -5.07 -2.15 -4.29
N THR A 45 -6.14 -2.94 -4.43
CA THR A 45 -7.04 -3.31 -3.33
C THR A 45 -6.27 -4.04 -2.23
N THR A 46 -5.34 -4.93 -2.60
CA THR A 46 -4.53 -5.69 -1.65
C THR A 46 -3.66 -4.77 -0.79
N ILE A 47 -2.85 -3.90 -1.41
CA ILE A 47 -1.92 -3.04 -0.66
C ILE A 47 -2.66 -1.99 0.18
N LYS A 48 -3.77 -1.45 -0.32
CA LYS A 48 -4.62 -0.51 0.43
C LYS A 48 -5.23 -1.15 1.66
N SER A 49 -5.75 -2.37 1.50
CA SER A 49 -6.33 -3.15 2.59
C SER A 49 -5.30 -3.47 3.67
N ILE A 50 -4.09 -3.86 3.26
CA ILE A 50 -2.98 -4.09 4.19
C ILE A 50 -2.62 -2.78 4.91
N ASN A 51 -2.50 -1.65 4.18
CA ASN A 51 -2.17 -0.37 4.80
C ASN A 51 -3.21 0.06 5.84
N GLU A 52 -4.50 -0.12 5.54
CA GLU A 52 -5.58 0.20 6.49
C GLU A 52 -5.56 -0.73 7.71
N PHE A 53 -5.27 -2.03 7.51
CA PHE A 53 -5.22 -3.02 8.59
C PHE A 53 -4.10 -2.76 9.61
N ILE A 54 -2.94 -2.26 9.17
CA ILE A 54 -1.78 -2.02 10.05
C ILE A 54 -1.81 -0.67 10.77
N GLN A 55 -2.78 0.19 10.45
CA GLN A 55 -3.00 1.44 11.15
C GLN A 55 -3.62 1.24 12.55
N PRO A 56 -3.38 2.17 13.49
CA PRO A 56 -2.60 3.41 13.34
C PRO A 56 -1.09 3.24 13.58
N LYS A 57 -0.62 2.04 13.94
CA LYS A 57 0.79 1.83 14.36
C LYS A 57 1.76 2.02 13.19
N TYR A 58 1.45 1.42 12.06
CA TYR A 58 2.28 1.47 10.86
C TYR A 58 1.55 2.15 9.70
N GLU A 59 2.31 2.60 8.73
CA GLU A 59 1.81 3.13 7.47
C GLU A 59 2.75 2.74 6.32
N ILE A 60 2.13 2.24 5.24
CA ILE A 60 2.74 1.99 3.95
C ILE A 60 2.61 3.25 3.10
N ARG A 61 3.73 3.73 2.57
CA ARG A 61 3.76 4.77 1.52
C ARG A 61 4.43 4.25 0.27
N PHE A 62 3.97 4.73 -0.88
CA PHE A 62 4.52 4.38 -2.19
C PHE A 62 5.75 5.23 -2.50
N CYS A 63 6.86 4.60 -2.86
CA CYS A 63 8.07 5.32 -3.27
C CYS A 63 7.95 5.75 -4.74
N LEU A 64 7.68 7.03 -4.97
CA LEU A 64 7.43 7.60 -6.30
C LEU A 64 8.63 7.47 -7.25
N GLU A 65 9.86 7.39 -6.75
CA GLU A 65 11.05 7.14 -7.58
C GLU A 65 11.05 5.75 -8.25
N SER A 66 10.28 4.80 -7.72
CA SER A 66 10.13 3.48 -8.36
C SER A 66 9.14 3.49 -9.53
N LEU A 67 8.50 4.64 -9.78
CA LEU A 67 7.55 4.80 -10.86
C LEU A 67 8.23 4.65 -12.23
N GLY A 68 7.68 3.79 -13.08
CA GLY A 68 8.25 3.48 -14.40
C GLY A 68 9.32 2.40 -14.39
N ASN A 69 9.66 1.86 -13.22
CA ASN A 69 10.49 0.67 -13.09
C ASN A 69 9.63 -0.60 -13.19
N ASP A 70 10.24 -1.73 -13.57
CA ASP A 70 9.58 -3.05 -13.62
C ASP A 70 9.12 -3.52 -12.23
N THR A 71 9.73 -3.00 -11.17
CA THR A 71 9.38 -3.28 -9.77
C THR A 71 9.04 -2.00 -9.02
N LEU A 72 7.81 -1.94 -8.49
CA LEU A 72 7.35 -0.86 -7.61
C LEU A 72 7.87 -1.06 -6.18
N ALA A 73 8.27 0.02 -5.53
CA ALA A 73 8.78 0.02 -4.17
C ALA A 73 7.79 0.65 -3.18
N PHE A 74 7.62 -0.01 -2.04
CA PHE A 74 6.78 0.43 -0.95
C PHE A 74 7.59 0.45 0.33
N VAL A 75 7.39 1.48 1.15
CA VAL A 75 8.08 1.66 2.42
C VAL A 75 7.08 1.54 3.56
N VAL A 76 7.41 0.74 4.56
CA VAL A 76 6.59 0.56 5.77
C VAL A 76 7.37 1.09 6.95
N LEU A 77 6.82 2.08 7.65
CA LEU A 77 7.38 2.64 8.88
C LEU A 77 6.29 2.77 9.93
N THR A 78 6.69 2.97 11.19
CA THR A 78 5.75 3.42 12.22
C THR A 78 5.27 4.83 11.89
N LYS A 79 4.08 5.18 12.38
CA LYS A 79 3.56 6.55 12.19
C LYS A 79 4.47 7.60 12.84
N ASP A 80 5.18 7.24 13.90
CA ASP A 80 6.14 8.14 14.57
C ASP A 80 7.41 8.35 13.76
N LEU A 81 7.95 7.31 13.11
CA LEU A 81 9.06 7.46 12.17
C LEU A 81 8.67 8.32 10.95
N TRP A 82 7.45 8.15 10.42
CA TRP A 82 6.95 9.04 9.37
C TRP A 82 6.87 10.49 9.83
N LYS A 83 6.34 10.75 11.03
CA LYS A 83 6.31 12.11 11.60
C LYS A 83 7.72 12.68 11.81
N GLN A 84 8.68 11.85 12.23
CA GLN A 84 10.08 12.28 12.36
C GLN A 84 10.64 12.73 11.01
N LEU A 85 10.44 11.95 9.95
CA LEU A 85 10.84 12.34 8.60
C LEU A 85 10.15 13.63 8.13
N GLU A 86 8.85 13.76 8.37
CA GLU A 86 8.08 14.96 7.99
C GLU A 86 8.52 16.21 8.77
N ASN A 87 8.96 16.04 10.03
CA ASN A 87 9.50 17.13 10.83
C ASN A 87 10.93 17.51 10.41
N GLU A 88 11.73 16.56 9.93
CA GLU A 88 13.12 16.79 9.52
C GLU A 88 13.22 17.41 8.11
N PHE A 89 12.36 16.97 7.18
CA PHE A 89 12.46 17.30 5.76
C PHE A 89 11.30 18.11 5.19
N ASP A 90 10.34 18.49 6.03
CA ASP A 90 9.02 19.03 5.66
C ASP A 90 8.09 17.99 5.02
N LYS A 91 6.82 18.03 5.43
CA LYS A 91 5.78 17.10 4.96
C LYS A 91 5.62 17.08 3.44
N GLU A 92 5.72 18.24 2.79
CA GLU A 92 5.56 18.34 1.33
C GLU A 92 6.68 17.60 0.59
N LYS A 93 7.92 17.74 1.06
CA LYS A 93 9.08 17.06 0.47
C LYS A 93 9.02 15.56 0.70
N VAL A 94 8.63 15.12 1.90
CA VAL A 94 8.42 13.69 2.17
C VAL A 94 7.32 13.14 1.28
N SER A 95 6.19 13.85 1.13
CA SER A 95 5.07 13.43 0.28
C SER A 95 5.41 13.42 -1.22
N TYR A 96 6.37 14.24 -1.66
CA TYR A 96 6.87 14.24 -3.04
C TYR A 96 7.59 12.94 -3.41
N TYR A 97 8.26 12.29 -2.45
CA TYR A 97 8.94 11.01 -2.68
C TYR A 97 8.14 9.80 -2.19
N PHE A 98 7.31 9.98 -1.16
CA PHE A 98 6.58 8.91 -0.49
C PHE A 98 5.09 9.23 -0.40
N GLU A 99 4.32 8.78 -1.38
CA GLU A 99 2.89 9.06 -1.45
C GLU A 99 2.10 8.18 -0.47
N GLU A 100 1.18 8.80 0.28
CA GLU A 100 0.25 8.08 1.16
C GLU A 100 -0.70 7.20 0.35
N ILE A 101 -0.86 5.93 0.77
CA ILE A 101 -1.77 4.97 0.13
C ILE A 101 -3.09 4.96 0.89
N ASN A 102 -4.19 5.25 0.22
CA ASN A 102 -5.53 5.10 0.81
C ASN A 102 -6.57 4.74 -0.27
N PHE A 103 -7.77 4.32 0.14
CA PHE A 103 -8.83 3.92 -0.79
C PHE A 103 -9.37 5.06 -1.66
N LYS A 104 -9.13 6.33 -1.29
CA LYS A 104 -9.49 7.49 -2.12
C LYS A 104 -8.43 7.76 -3.20
N CYS A 105 -7.16 7.50 -2.92
CA CYS A 105 -6.08 7.58 -3.89
C CYS A 105 -6.19 6.42 -4.87
N ARG A 106 -6.31 6.68 -6.16
CA ARG A 106 -6.14 5.63 -7.17
C ARG A 106 -4.67 5.50 -7.53
N CYS A 107 -3.84 5.04 -6.59
CA CYS A 107 -2.38 4.98 -6.74
C CYS A 107 -1.95 4.35 -8.07
N LEU A 108 -2.64 3.30 -8.55
CA LEU A 108 -2.36 2.69 -9.85
C LEU A 108 -3.06 3.34 -11.09
N ILE A 109 -4.09 4.18 -10.91
CA ILE A 109 -4.79 4.84 -12.05
C ILE A 109 -4.20 6.24 -12.32
N TRP A 110 -3.76 6.96 -11.27
CA TRP A 110 -2.94 8.15 -11.46
C TRP A 110 -1.61 7.83 -12.13
N MET A 111 -1.08 6.62 -11.88
CA MET A 111 0.05 6.03 -12.60
C MET A 111 -0.14 6.05 -14.12
N TRP A 112 -1.32 5.63 -14.62
CA TRP A 112 -1.65 5.68 -16.05
C TRP A 112 -1.78 7.10 -16.56
N ILE A 113 -2.36 8.03 -15.78
CA ILE A 113 -2.52 9.43 -16.20
C ILE A 113 -1.16 10.14 -16.26
N LEU A 114 -0.28 9.92 -15.28
CA LEU A 114 1.08 10.47 -15.28
C LEU A 114 1.94 9.83 -16.36
N PHE A 115 1.87 8.50 -16.53
CA PHE A 115 2.53 7.80 -17.63
C PHE A 115 2.05 8.33 -18.99
N LEU A 116 0.74 8.49 -19.21
CA LEU A 116 0.20 9.10 -20.42
C LEU A 116 0.66 10.57 -20.57
N LYS A 117 0.71 11.36 -19.50
CA LYS A 117 1.21 12.74 -19.58
C LYS A 117 2.72 12.84 -19.86
N TYR A 118 3.50 11.83 -19.47
CA TYR A 118 4.95 11.79 -19.72
C TYR A 118 5.29 11.14 -21.06
N VAL A 119 4.52 10.15 -21.51
CA VAL A 119 4.74 9.38 -22.74
C VAL A 119 3.98 9.96 -23.94
N VAL A 120 2.82 10.58 -23.74
CA VAL A 120 2.03 11.28 -24.77
C VAL A 120 2.29 12.79 -24.71
N LYS A 121 3.54 13.17 -24.44
CA LYS A 121 4.01 14.53 -24.76
C LYS A 121 4.49 14.54 -26.21
N ASP A 122 3.52 14.64 -27.11
CA ASP A 122 3.62 15.31 -28.40
C ASP A 122 2.49 16.35 -28.48
#